data_AF-A0A3C1JAL1-F1
#
_entry.id   AF-A0A3C1JAL1-F1
#
_cell.length_a   1.000
_cell.length_b   1.000
_cell.length_c   1.000
_cell.angle_alpha   90.00
_cell.angle_beta   90.00
_cell.angle_gamma   90.00
#
_symmetry.space_group_name_H-M   'P 1'
#
loop_
_entity.id
_entity.type
_entity.pdbx_description
1 polymer ?
#
loop_
_entity_poly.entity_id
_entity_poly.type
_entity_poly.pdbx_seq_one_letter_code
_entity_poly.pdbx_strand_id
1 'polypeptide(L)'
;MTPRDALLEIFSEPLPSGSVRPAADRLKRLAGEEFSRRGLPAASVEAYGTCRRLVLYAAGLPCGAPSGKALSEIFPLLLGRLEFARTMSWEASGFLFPAPVRGLLALHGERLVSFSAAGLKSGRVTEGQESLGPRRLSLPAAEKYFKALEHASVLVKDDERLAAMRAALASASRRMKLGIEAHEETLRENLYSAEYPVPVVSGFAQEFLALPPERVRAALRSLAFFPVSDDDGRLQPYFAAFRDGVSKGQRNVEDGYRAALELRLAAS
;
A
#
# COMPACT_ATOMS: atom_id res chain seq x y z
N MET A 1 25.74 -21.07 11.73
CA MET A 1 24.33 -20.69 11.99
C MET A 1 23.81 -19.99 10.74
N THR A 2 22.82 -20.55 10.05
CA THR A 2 22.34 -19.99 8.76
C THR A 2 21.58 -18.69 9.01
N PRO A 3 21.97 -17.56 8.39
CA PRO A 3 21.24 -16.30 8.51
C PRO A 3 19.77 -16.47 8.13
N ARG A 4 18.90 -15.70 8.77
CA ARG A 4 17.45 -15.74 8.56
C ARG A 4 16.91 -14.33 8.41
N ASP A 5 15.80 -14.21 7.69
CA ASP A 5 15.19 -12.92 7.46
C ASP A 5 14.32 -12.54 8.66
N ALA A 6 14.29 -11.26 9.01
CA ALA A 6 13.38 -10.72 9.99
C ALA A 6 12.31 -9.87 9.33
N LEU A 7 11.11 -9.96 9.88
CA LEU A 7 9.92 -9.30 9.38
C LEU A 7 9.21 -8.65 10.56
N LEU A 8 8.78 -7.42 10.34
CA LEU A 8 7.82 -6.71 11.18
C LEU A 8 6.75 -6.12 10.26
N GLU A 9 5.49 -6.48 10.48
CA GLU A 9 4.33 -5.81 9.88
C GLU A 9 3.51 -5.12 10.97
N ILE A 10 3.19 -3.87 10.72
CA ILE A 10 2.22 -3.06 11.47
C ILE A 10 0.98 -2.96 10.59
N PHE A 11 -0.04 -3.75 10.90
CA PHE A 11 -1.32 -3.75 10.18
C PHE A 11 -2.29 -2.79 10.86
N SER A 12 -2.92 -1.90 10.10
CA SER A 12 -3.83 -0.88 10.61
C SER A 12 -5.08 -0.75 9.75
N GLU A 13 -6.01 0.07 10.23
CA GLU A 13 -6.98 0.72 9.37
C GLU A 13 -6.31 1.61 8.31
N PRO A 14 -7.07 2.07 7.28
CA PRO A 14 -6.51 2.88 6.21
C PRO A 14 -5.69 4.08 6.68
N LEU A 15 -4.43 4.13 6.23
CA LEU A 15 -3.47 5.19 6.43
C LEU A 15 -3.69 6.30 5.40
N PRO A 16 -3.46 7.57 5.76
CA PRO A 16 -3.40 8.64 4.77
C PRO A 16 -2.29 8.38 3.74
N SER A 17 -2.60 8.34 2.44
CA SER A 17 -1.64 7.99 1.38
C SER A 17 -0.33 8.80 1.46
N GLY A 18 -0.43 10.10 1.79
CA GLY A 18 0.73 11.00 1.92
C GLY A 18 1.66 10.71 3.10
N SER A 19 1.24 9.91 4.10
CA SER A 19 2.07 9.55 5.25
C SER A 19 2.79 8.20 5.09
N VAL A 20 2.35 7.36 4.16
CA VAL A 20 2.83 5.97 4.01
C VAL A 20 4.32 5.93 3.64
N ARG A 21 4.71 6.62 2.57
CA ARG A 21 6.12 6.61 2.12
C ARG A 21 7.09 7.21 3.15
N PRO A 22 6.83 8.42 3.70
CA PRO A 22 7.67 8.96 4.77
C PRO A 22 7.81 8.03 5.98
N ALA A 23 6.73 7.33 6.36
CA ALA A 23 6.76 6.38 7.47
C ALA A 23 7.60 5.14 7.16
N ALA A 24 7.49 4.58 5.94
CA ALA A 24 8.32 3.46 5.51
C ALA A 24 9.81 3.85 5.46
N ASP A 25 10.16 5.00 4.87
CA ASP A 25 11.55 5.48 4.80
C ASP A 25 12.13 5.70 6.21
N ARG A 26 11.35 6.27 7.13
CA ARG A 26 11.74 6.42 8.53
C ARG A 26 11.92 5.07 9.23
N LEU A 27 11.01 4.12 9.01
CA LEU A 27 11.10 2.77 9.57
C LEU A 27 12.38 2.06 9.12
N LYS A 28 12.72 2.12 7.83
CA LYS A 28 13.97 1.60 7.26
C LYS A 28 15.19 2.22 7.93
N ARG A 29 15.22 3.56 8.02
CA ARG A 29 16.34 4.29 8.64
C ARG A 29 16.55 3.88 10.10
N LEU A 30 15.49 3.96 10.91
CA LEU A 30 15.54 3.62 12.34
C LEU A 30 15.99 2.16 12.56
N ALA A 31 15.48 1.23 11.76
CA ALA A 31 15.88 -0.17 11.84
C ALA A 31 17.38 -0.37 11.54
N GLY A 32 17.88 0.27 10.47
CA GLY A 32 19.31 0.22 10.13
C GLY A 32 20.21 0.77 11.24
N GLU A 33 19.81 1.87 11.87
CA GLU A 33 20.51 2.46 13.03
C GLU A 33 20.53 1.49 14.24
N GLU A 34 19.40 0.90 14.60
CA GLU A 34 19.30 -0.04 15.73
C GLU A 34 20.06 -1.34 15.48
N PHE A 35 19.99 -1.89 14.27
CA PHE A 35 20.75 -3.10 13.90
C PHE A 35 22.25 -2.85 13.97
N SER A 36 22.73 -1.71 13.45
CA SER A 36 24.14 -1.33 13.53
C SER A 36 24.60 -1.16 14.98
N ARG A 37 23.82 -0.45 15.80
CA ARG A 37 24.15 -0.20 17.22
C ARG A 37 24.26 -1.48 18.05
N ARG A 38 23.48 -2.50 17.71
CA ARG A 38 23.41 -3.78 18.43
C ARG A 38 24.28 -4.88 17.81
N GLY A 39 25.08 -4.56 16.79
CA GLY A 39 25.97 -5.53 16.13
C GLY A 39 25.21 -6.62 15.38
N LEU A 40 24.07 -6.29 14.76
CA LEU A 40 23.25 -7.19 13.97
C LEU A 40 23.41 -6.90 12.47
N PRO A 41 24.45 -7.40 11.81
CA PRO A 41 24.64 -7.15 10.39
C PRO A 41 23.52 -7.82 9.59
N ALA A 42 22.71 -7.02 8.89
CA ALA A 42 21.74 -7.49 7.91
C ALA A 42 22.35 -7.37 6.50
N ALA A 43 22.04 -8.32 5.62
CA ALA A 43 22.41 -8.24 4.20
C ALA A 43 21.65 -7.10 3.49
N SER A 44 20.40 -6.88 3.87
CA SER A 44 19.60 -5.74 3.44
C SER A 44 18.57 -5.36 4.49
N VAL A 45 18.13 -4.10 4.46
CA VAL A 45 17.04 -3.58 5.30
C VAL A 45 16.13 -2.78 4.38
N GLU A 46 14.92 -3.27 4.17
CA GLU A 46 13.92 -2.62 3.33
C GLU A 46 12.65 -2.35 4.12
N ALA A 47 11.96 -1.28 3.77
CA ALA A 47 10.64 -1.01 4.31
C ALA A 47 9.67 -0.66 3.19
N TYR A 48 8.42 -1.08 3.39
CA TYR A 48 7.34 -0.94 2.43
C TYR A 48 6.10 -0.42 3.14
N GLY A 49 5.18 0.18 2.39
CA GLY A 49 3.93 0.64 2.94
C GLY A 49 2.80 0.58 1.93
N THR A 50 1.61 0.21 2.39
CA THR A 50 0.37 0.26 1.60
C THR A 50 -0.64 1.18 2.30
N CYS A 51 -1.87 1.23 1.79
CA CYS A 51 -2.95 1.91 2.52
C CYS A 51 -3.21 1.32 3.91
N ARG A 52 -2.77 0.10 4.26
CA ARG A 52 -3.15 -0.54 5.54
C ARG A 52 -2.00 -1.20 6.30
N ARG A 53 -0.78 -1.17 5.77
CA ARG A 53 0.35 -1.79 6.44
C ARG A 53 1.63 -0.98 6.26
N LEU A 54 2.45 -0.98 7.29
CA LEU A 54 3.86 -0.65 7.23
C LEU A 54 4.67 -1.91 7.52
N VAL A 55 5.67 -2.17 6.69
CA VAL A 55 6.42 -3.42 6.71
C VAL A 55 7.90 -3.09 6.77
N LEU A 56 8.62 -3.74 7.67
CA LEU A 56 10.07 -3.80 7.68
C LEU A 56 10.49 -5.24 7.36
N TYR A 57 11.39 -5.39 6.40
CA TYR A 57 11.98 -6.66 6.01
C TYR A 57 13.50 -6.53 6.02
N ALA A 58 14.16 -7.34 6.85
CA ALA A 58 15.62 -7.36 6.96
C ALA A 58 16.13 -8.73 6.56
N ALA A 59 16.94 -8.80 5.50
CA ALA A 59 17.46 -10.08 5.01
C ALA A 59 18.76 -10.47 5.72
N GLY A 60 18.95 -11.76 5.94
CA GLY A 60 20.23 -12.32 6.35
C GLY A 60 20.73 -11.88 7.73
N LEU A 61 19.84 -11.72 8.71
CA LEU A 61 20.25 -11.46 10.09
C LEU A 61 20.85 -12.72 10.74
N PRO A 62 21.80 -12.57 11.69
CA PRO A 62 22.36 -13.72 12.41
C PRO A 62 21.27 -14.47 13.16
N CYS A 63 21.20 -15.80 13.01
CA CYS A 63 20.22 -16.58 13.74
C CYS A 63 20.71 -16.93 15.16
N GLY A 64 19.82 -16.95 16.15
CA GLY A 64 20.16 -17.28 17.53
C GLY A 64 19.29 -16.56 18.57
N ALA A 65 19.43 -16.97 19.83
CA ALA A 65 18.72 -16.35 20.96
C ALA A 65 19.08 -14.86 21.14
N PRO A 66 20.35 -14.42 21.01
CA PRO A 66 20.70 -13.01 21.14
C PRO A 66 19.98 -12.13 20.10
N SER A 67 19.94 -12.57 18.85
CA SER A 67 19.23 -11.85 17.78
C SER A 67 17.72 -11.82 18.01
N GLY A 68 17.10 -12.93 18.43
CA GLY A 68 15.68 -12.97 18.76
C GLY A 68 15.30 -12.00 19.88
N LYS A 69 16.10 -11.95 20.95
CA LYS A 69 15.93 -10.98 22.05
C LYS A 69 16.10 -9.55 21.56
N ALA A 70 17.16 -9.27 20.81
CA ALA A 70 17.39 -7.94 20.27
C ALA A 70 16.23 -7.47 19.38
N LEU A 71 15.69 -8.32 18.50
CA LEU A 71 14.52 -8.00 17.68
C LEU A 71 13.27 -7.69 18.54
N SER A 72 13.05 -8.44 19.63
CA SER A 72 11.92 -8.19 20.55
C SER A 72 12.01 -6.85 21.29
N GLU A 73 13.21 -6.27 21.40
CA GLU A 73 13.43 -4.94 21.97
C GLU A 73 13.42 -3.85 20.89
N ILE A 74 13.96 -4.13 19.70
CA ILE A 74 14.04 -3.18 18.59
C ILE A 74 12.66 -2.88 18.03
N PHE A 75 11.86 -3.89 17.72
CA PHE A 75 10.57 -3.70 17.06
C PHE A 75 9.60 -2.76 17.81
N PRO A 76 9.29 -2.95 19.11
CA PRO A 76 8.44 -2.00 19.81
C PRO A 76 9.04 -0.58 19.87
N LEU A 77 10.37 -0.46 19.95
CA LEU A 77 11.06 0.83 19.89
C LEU A 77 10.89 1.52 18.54
N LEU A 78 10.95 0.79 17.43
CA LEU A 78 10.71 1.33 16.09
C LEU A 78 9.29 1.90 15.99
N LEU A 79 8.29 1.14 16.45
CA LEU A 79 6.89 1.59 16.46
C LEU A 79 6.72 2.90 17.24
N GLY A 80 7.32 3.00 18.44
CA GLY A 80 7.23 4.19 19.28
C GLY A 80 7.99 5.42 18.75
N ARG A 81 8.85 5.27 17.73
CA ARG A 81 9.63 6.36 17.11
C ARG A 81 9.09 6.78 15.74
N LEU A 82 8.00 6.18 15.27
CA LEU A 82 7.32 6.64 14.08
C LEU A 82 6.58 7.95 14.40
N GLU A 83 6.83 8.96 13.59
CA GLU A 83 6.23 10.28 13.73
C GLU A 83 5.31 10.53 12.54
N PHE A 84 4.13 11.07 12.82
CA PHE A 84 3.13 11.38 11.81
C PHE A 84 2.57 12.79 12.05
N ALA A 85 2.23 13.49 10.98
CA ALA A 85 1.70 14.85 11.05
C ALA A 85 0.36 14.93 11.80
N ARG A 86 -0.44 13.86 11.74
CA ARG A 86 -1.68 13.70 12.49
C ARG A 86 -1.70 12.32 13.10
N THR A 87 -2.03 12.26 14.38
CA THR A 87 -2.13 11.02 15.15
C THR A 87 -3.38 11.03 16.01
N MET A 88 -3.83 9.84 16.38
CA MET A 88 -4.88 9.63 17.36
C MET A 88 -4.45 8.53 18.34
N SER A 89 -5.15 8.47 19.48
CA SER A 89 -5.15 7.32 20.37
C SER A 89 -6.51 6.60 20.25
N TRP A 90 -6.50 5.28 20.25
CA TRP A 90 -7.70 4.43 20.20
C TRP A 90 -7.72 3.40 21.32
N GLU A 91 -6.71 3.40 22.18
CA GLU A 91 -6.50 2.40 23.22
C GLU A 91 -5.89 3.03 24.47
N ALA A 92 -5.97 2.33 25.59
CA ALA A 92 -5.72 2.91 26.91
C ALA A 92 -4.26 3.29 27.18
N SER A 93 -3.28 2.72 26.48
CA SER A 93 -1.86 3.05 26.65
C SER A 93 -1.47 4.40 26.05
N GLY A 94 -2.35 5.04 25.28
CA GLY A 94 -2.12 6.35 24.70
C GLY A 94 -1.17 6.33 23.50
N PHE A 95 -0.94 5.16 22.89
CA PHE A 95 -0.08 5.03 21.73
C PHE A 95 -0.61 5.87 20.56
N LEU A 96 0.28 6.66 19.96
CA LEU A 96 -0.05 7.60 18.89
C LEU A 96 0.29 7.00 17.52
N PHE A 97 -0.72 6.93 16.64
CA PHE A 97 -0.58 6.48 15.25
C PHE A 97 -1.64 7.17 14.39
N PRO A 98 -1.45 7.31 13.07
CA PRO A 98 -2.40 7.98 12.17
C PRO A 98 -3.72 7.24 12.01
N ALA A 99 -3.75 5.95 12.34
CA ALA A 99 -4.93 5.11 12.27
C ALA A 99 -4.87 4.03 13.36
N PRO A 100 -6.00 3.44 13.76
CA PRO A 100 -5.95 2.35 14.71
C PRO A 100 -5.17 1.13 14.20
N VAL A 101 -4.16 0.69 14.96
CA VAL A 101 -3.43 -0.56 14.67
C VAL A 101 -4.33 -1.75 14.99
N ARG A 102 -4.35 -2.73 14.10
CA ARG A 102 -5.21 -3.93 14.13
C ARG A 102 -4.41 -5.21 14.31
N GLY A 103 -3.13 -5.22 13.97
CA GLY A 103 -2.28 -6.40 14.12
C GLY A 103 -0.80 -6.07 14.10
N LEU A 104 -0.04 -6.93 14.79
CA LEU A 104 1.42 -6.93 14.77
C LEU A 104 1.89 -8.32 14.39
N LEU A 105 2.62 -8.42 13.29
CA LEU A 105 3.27 -9.67 12.88
C LEU A 105 4.77 -9.49 12.97
N ALA A 106 5.45 -10.41 13.66
CA ALA A 106 6.89 -10.33 13.80
C ALA A 106 7.57 -11.70 13.80
N LEU A 107 8.45 -11.92 12.82
CA LEU A 107 9.12 -13.20 12.60
C LEU A 107 10.63 -13.01 12.41
N HIS A 108 11.40 -14.03 12.77
CA HIS A 108 12.81 -14.19 12.44
C HIS A 108 13.02 -15.62 11.91
N GLY A 109 13.06 -15.77 10.59
CA GLY A 109 12.81 -17.04 9.92
C GLY A 109 11.45 -17.59 10.36
N GLU A 110 11.44 -18.81 10.89
CA GLU A 110 10.24 -19.49 11.39
C GLU A 110 9.84 -19.10 12.83
N ARG A 111 10.75 -18.42 13.55
CA ARG A 111 10.58 -18.11 14.97
C ARG A 111 9.76 -16.84 15.16
N LEU A 112 8.81 -16.90 16.09
CA LEU A 112 8.04 -15.74 16.53
C LEU A 112 8.93 -14.79 17.34
N VAL A 113 8.92 -13.50 17.00
CA VAL A 113 9.51 -12.44 17.81
C VAL A 113 8.41 -11.86 18.68
N SER A 114 8.30 -12.33 19.94
CA SER A 114 7.23 -11.95 20.87
C SER A 114 7.54 -10.60 21.54
N PHE A 115 6.65 -9.63 21.38
CA PHE A 115 6.64 -8.36 22.11
C PHE A 115 5.21 -7.80 22.19
N SER A 116 5.03 -6.73 22.94
CA SER A 116 3.77 -5.99 22.98
C SER A 116 3.99 -4.51 22.64
N ALA A 117 3.08 -3.93 21.87
CA ALA A 117 3.06 -2.50 21.55
C ALA A 117 1.62 -2.08 21.18
N ALA A 118 1.23 -0.83 21.42
CA ALA A 118 -0.10 -0.31 21.09
C ALA A 118 -1.27 -1.19 21.61
N GLY A 119 -1.12 -1.77 22.81
CA GLY A 119 -2.10 -2.70 23.40
C GLY A 119 -2.19 -4.08 22.72
N LEU A 120 -1.34 -4.38 21.74
CA LEU A 120 -1.35 -5.62 20.97
C LEU A 120 -0.10 -6.47 21.25
N LYS A 121 -0.27 -7.79 21.18
CA LYS A 121 0.84 -8.75 21.20
C LYS A 121 1.20 -9.16 19.78
N SER A 122 2.49 -9.22 19.46
CA SER A 122 2.95 -9.69 18.16
C SER A 122 2.63 -11.18 17.94
N GLY A 123 2.32 -11.52 16.69
CA GLY A 123 1.96 -12.85 16.26
C GLY A 123 2.59 -13.23 14.92
N ARG A 124 2.01 -14.26 14.30
CA ARG A 124 2.37 -14.73 12.95
C ARG A 124 1.24 -14.60 11.93
N VAL A 125 0.17 -13.89 12.30
CA VAL A 125 -1.06 -13.77 11.50
C VAL A 125 -1.10 -12.40 10.87
N THR A 126 -1.32 -12.36 9.57
CA THR A 126 -1.61 -11.15 8.77
C THR A 126 -2.97 -11.30 8.10
N GLU A 127 -3.41 -10.28 7.37
CA GLU A 127 -4.66 -10.27 6.63
C GLU A 127 -4.40 -10.00 5.13
N GLY A 128 -5.10 -10.78 4.31
CA GLY A 128 -5.22 -10.55 2.88
C GLY A 128 -6.17 -9.39 2.55
N GLN A 129 -6.53 -9.28 1.27
CA GLN A 129 -7.36 -8.20 0.78
C GLN A 129 -8.81 -8.28 1.30
N GLU A 130 -9.32 -7.16 1.82
CA GLU A 130 -10.60 -7.10 2.53
C GLU A 130 -11.84 -7.41 1.68
N SER A 131 -11.84 -7.05 0.40
CA SER A 131 -12.98 -7.28 -0.50
C SER A 131 -13.23 -8.77 -0.80
N LEU A 132 -12.31 -9.65 -0.43
CA LEU A 132 -12.48 -11.11 -0.44
C LEU A 132 -12.97 -11.68 0.90
N GLY A 133 -13.25 -10.82 1.88
CA GLY A 133 -13.49 -11.17 3.27
C GLY A 133 -12.17 -11.25 4.07
N PRO A 134 -12.23 -11.20 5.41
CA PRO A 134 -11.04 -11.25 6.26
C PRO A 134 -10.35 -12.62 6.14
N ARG A 135 -9.42 -12.74 5.20
CA ARG A 135 -8.60 -13.93 5.02
C ARG A 135 -7.37 -13.80 5.92
N ARG A 136 -7.49 -14.30 7.15
CA ARG A 136 -6.36 -14.41 8.07
C ARG A 136 -5.36 -15.43 7.53
N LEU A 137 -4.09 -15.02 7.44
CA LEU A 137 -2.99 -15.83 6.92
C LEU A 137 -1.98 -16.04 8.04
N SER A 138 -1.82 -17.29 8.48
CA SER A 138 -0.74 -17.66 9.39
C SER A 138 0.52 -17.93 8.60
N LEU A 139 1.57 -17.16 8.85
CA LEU A 139 2.84 -17.30 8.15
C LEU A 139 3.74 -18.31 8.85
N PRO A 140 4.29 -19.30 8.13
CA PRO A 140 5.24 -20.24 8.71
C PRO A 140 6.61 -19.60 8.95
N ALA A 141 7.03 -18.66 8.09
CA ALA A 141 8.32 -18.00 8.16
C ALA A 141 8.30 -16.60 7.51
N ALA A 142 9.23 -15.72 7.89
CA ALA A 142 9.40 -14.37 7.35
C ALA A 142 9.55 -14.37 5.82
N GLU A 143 10.31 -15.33 5.28
CA GLU A 143 10.63 -15.47 3.86
C GLU A 143 9.40 -15.80 2.99
N LYS A 144 8.29 -16.20 3.60
CA LYS A 144 7.03 -16.51 2.89
C LYS A 144 6.09 -15.30 2.76
N TYR A 145 6.42 -14.19 3.42
CA TYR A 145 5.54 -13.02 3.56
C TYR A 145 5.00 -12.49 2.24
N PHE A 146 5.88 -12.03 1.35
CA PHE A 146 5.49 -11.39 0.09
C PHE A 146 4.63 -12.33 -0.78
N LYS A 147 5.07 -13.58 -0.96
CA LYS A 147 4.35 -14.56 -1.78
C LYS A 147 3.00 -14.94 -1.18
N ALA A 148 2.90 -15.06 0.15
CA ALA A 148 1.65 -15.39 0.81
C ALA A 148 0.61 -14.26 0.65
N LEU A 149 1.05 -13.00 0.75
CA LEU A 149 0.19 -11.85 0.53
C LEU A 149 -0.19 -11.65 -0.94
N GLU A 150 0.74 -11.89 -1.86
CA GLU A 150 0.45 -11.88 -3.30
C GLU A 150 -0.68 -12.88 -3.64
N HIS A 151 -0.60 -14.11 -3.13
CA HIS A 151 -1.67 -15.12 -3.27
C HIS A 151 -2.99 -14.72 -2.60
N ALA A 152 -2.94 -13.77 -1.67
CA ALA A 152 -4.10 -13.20 -1.00
C ALA A 152 -4.49 -11.82 -1.57
N SER A 153 -4.03 -11.51 -2.79
CA SER A 153 -4.32 -10.27 -3.51
C SER A 153 -3.83 -9.04 -2.75
N VAL A 154 -2.60 -9.07 -2.26
CA VAL A 154 -1.92 -7.91 -1.68
C VAL A 154 -0.50 -7.86 -2.21
N LEU A 155 -0.20 -6.81 -2.97
CA LEU A 155 1.14 -6.52 -3.47
C LEU A 155 1.80 -5.52 -2.52
N VAL A 156 2.78 -5.96 -1.75
CA VAL A 156 3.40 -5.10 -0.72
C VAL A 156 4.46 -4.18 -1.31
N LYS A 157 5.24 -4.66 -2.29
CA LYS A 157 6.36 -3.88 -2.83
C LYS A 157 5.84 -2.83 -3.81
N ASP A 158 6.36 -1.62 -3.66
CA ASP A 158 5.97 -0.47 -4.48
C ASP A 158 6.20 -0.72 -5.97
N ASP A 159 7.36 -1.26 -6.34
CA ASP A 159 7.70 -1.53 -7.74
C ASP A 159 6.80 -2.60 -8.37
N GLU A 160 6.44 -3.64 -7.61
CA GLU A 160 5.52 -4.69 -8.06
C GLU A 160 4.11 -4.10 -8.29
N ARG A 161 3.63 -3.24 -7.39
CA ARG A 161 2.35 -2.53 -7.56
C ARG A 161 2.36 -1.58 -8.75
N LEU A 162 3.39 -0.75 -8.90
CA LEU A 162 3.51 0.16 -10.03
C LEU A 162 3.57 -0.59 -11.36
N ALA A 163 4.33 -1.70 -11.42
CA ALA A 163 4.37 -2.56 -12.60
C ALA A 163 2.99 -3.15 -12.93
N ALA A 164 2.27 -3.64 -11.92
CA ALA A 164 0.90 -4.16 -12.08
C ALA A 164 -0.05 -3.07 -12.61
N MET A 165 0.00 -1.85 -12.06
CA MET A 165 -0.81 -0.73 -12.51
C MET A 165 -0.55 -0.37 -13.97
N ARG A 166 0.72 -0.22 -14.36
CA ARG A 166 1.10 0.07 -15.75
C ARG A 166 0.61 -1.02 -16.71
N ALA A 167 0.83 -2.28 -16.36
CA ALA A 167 0.38 -3.41 -17.16
C ALA A 167 -1.16 -3.44 -17.31
N ALA A 168 -1.88 -3.10 -16.24
CA ALA A 168 -3.33 -3.09 -16.22
C ALA A 168 -3.91 -1.97 -17.08
N LEU A 169 -3.37 -0.74 -17.02
CA LEU A 169 -3.74 0.35 -17.92
C LEU A 169 -3.41 0.02 -19.39
N ALA A 170 -2.22 -0.53 -19.65
CA ALA A 170 -1.85 -0.95 -21.00
C ALA A 170 -2.82 -2.00 -21.56
N SER A 171 -3.28 -2.94 -20.72
CA SER A 171 -4.29 -3.93 -21.11
C SER A 171 -5.66 -3.30 -21.37
N ALA A 172 -6.09 -2.34 -20.54
CA ALA A 172 -7.34 -1.62 -20.74
C ALA A 172 -7.32 -0.80 -22.05
N SER A 173 -6.23 -0.08 -22.30
CA SER A 173 -6.00 0.69 -23.53
C SER A 173 -6.11 -0.19 -24.78
N ARG A 174 -5.42 -1.34 -24.81
CA ARG A 174 -5.53 -2.31 -25.93
C ARG A 174 -6.96 -2.80 -26.17
N ARG A 175 -7.71 -3.07 -25.10
CA ARG A 175 -9.09 -3.55 -25.19
C ARG A 175 -10.03 -2.48 -25.75
N MET A 176 -9.83 -1.23 -25.36
CA MET A 176 -10.63 -0.08 -25.83
C MET A 176 -10.25 0.37 -27.23
N LYS A 177 -9.03 0.05 -27.69
CA LYS A 177 -8.40 0.64 -28.89
C LYS A 177 -8.34 2.18 -28.77
N LEU A 178 -8.03 2.66 -27.56
CA LEU A 178 -7.87 4.07 -27.22
C LEU A 178 -6.65 4.22 -26.31
N GLY A 179 -5.99 5.38 -26.35
CA GLY A 179 -4.83 5.69 -25.51
C GLY A 179 -5.26 6.09 -24.10
N ILE A 180 -4.66 5.46 -23.07
CA ILE A 180 -4.79 5.91 -21.68
C ILE A 180 -3.55 6.72 -21.31
N GLU A 181 -3.74 7.95 -20.84
CA GLU A 181 -2.66 8.84 -20.40
C GLU A 181 -2.15 8.47 -19.01
N ALA A 182 -1.34 7.43 -18.96
CA ALA A 182 -0.75 6.86 -17.74
C ALA A 182 0.41 7.71 -17.20
N HIS A 183 0.12 8.93 -16.75
CA HIS A 183 1.14 9.79 -16.13
C HIS A 183 1.70 9.18 -14.83
N GLU A 184 3.03 9.21 -14.70
CA GLU A 184 3.76 8.63 -13.55
C GLU A 184 3.38 9.26 -12.20
N GLU A 185 3.08 10.55 -12.18
CA GLU A 185 2.64 11.25 -10.97
C GLU A 185 1.29 10.70 -10.47
N THR A 186 0.31 10.57 -11.38
CA THR A 186 -1.00 10.00 -11.06
C THR A 186 -0.90 8.52 -10.65
N LEU A 187 0.01 7.75 -11.24
CA LEU A 187 0.30 6.38 -10.78
C LEU A 187 0.81 6.38 -9.33
N ARG A 188 1.72 7.29 -8.98
CA ARG A 188 2.25 7.41 -7.61
C ARG A 188 1.19 7.86 -6.61
N GLU A 189 0.28 8.75 -6.99
CA GLU A 189 -0.85 9.15 -6.14
C GLU A 189 -1.77 7.97 -5.81
N ASN A 190 -1.99 7.08 -6.78
CA ASN A 190 -2.79 5.87 -6.60
C ASN A 190 -2.06 4.76 -5.82
N LEU A 191 -0.72 4.78 -5.78
CA LEU A 191 0.11 3.70 -5.23
C LEU A 191 -0.26 3.32 -3.79
N TYR A 192 -0.54 4.31 -2.94
CA TYR A 192 -0.86 4.08 -1.53
C TYR A 192 -2.37 4.10 -1.24
N SER A 193 -3.20 4.09 -2.28
CA SER A 193 -4.67 3.99 -2.15
C SER A 193 -5.17 2.56 -2.29
N ALA A 194 -4.36 1.66 -2.86
CA ALA A 194 -4.69 0.25 -3.07
C ALA A 194 -3.53 -0.69 -2.70
N GLU A 195 -3.87 -1.83 -2.12
CA GLU A 195 -2.95 -2.97 -1.93
C GLU A 195 -2.96 -3.89 -3.15
N TYR A 196 -4.06 -3.90 -3.90
CA TYR A 196 -4.21 -4.64 -5.15
C TYR A 196 -4.99 -3.81 -6.17
N PRO A 197 -4.27 -3.05 -7.01
CA PRO A 197 -4.91 -2.10 -7.93
C PRO A 197 -5.57 -2.85 -9.10
N VAL A 198 -6.88 -2.63 -9.26
CA VAL A 198 -7.65 -3.11 -10.41
C VAL A 198 -8.14 -1.91 -11.22
N PRO A 199 -7.84 -1.85 -12.53
CA PRO A 199 -8.28 -0.76 -13.37
C PRO A 199 -9.79 -0.84 -13.58
N VAL A 200 -10.43 0.32 -13.52
CA VAL A 200 -11.85 0.53 -13.85
C VAL A 200 -11.88 1.56 -14.95
N VAL A 201 -12.54 1.24 -16.05
CA VAL A 201 -12.80 2.19 -17.13
C VAL A 201 -14.24 2.62 -17.02
N SER A 202 -14.47 3.93 -16.96
CA SER A 202 -15.82 4.50 -16.92
C SER A 202 -15.95 5.62 -17.95
N GLY A 203 -17.19 5.88 -18.37
CA GLY A 203 -17.54 7.01 -19.21
C GLY A 203 -18.06 8.19 -18.40
N PHE A 204 -18.11 9.37 -19.00
CA PHE A 204 -18.79 10.56 -18.47
C PHE A 204 -19.64 11.23 -19.55
N ALA A 205 -20.55 12.12 -19.15
CA ALA A 205 -21.45 12.77 -20.11
C ALA A 205 -20.69 13.52 -21.22
N GLN A 206 -21.08 13.28 -22.47
CA GLN A 206 -20.39 13.82 -23.65
C GLN A 206 -20.41 15.35 -23.72
N GLU A 207 -21.41 15.99 -23.10
CA GLU A 207 -21.51 17.45 -22.97
C GLU A 207 -20.28 18.11 -22.33
N PHE A 208 -19.58 17.39 -21.45
CA PHE A 208 -18.35 17.90 -20.84
C PHE A 208 -17.17 18.00 -21.82
N LEU A 209 -17.26 17.38 -23.01
CA LEU A 209 -16.26 17.58 -24.08
C LEU A 209 -16.36 18.96 -24.74
N ALA A 210 -17.44 19.73 -24.48
CA ALA A 210 -17.52 21.13 -24.89
C ALA A 210 -16.61 22.05 -24.04
N LEU A 211 -16.18 21.58 -22.86
CA LEU A 211 -15.20 22.30 -22.04
C LEU A 211 -13.80 22.22 -22.68
N PRO A 212 -12.91 23.18 -22.38
CA PRO A 212 -11.51 23.09 -22.79
C PRO A 212 -10.89 21.74 -22.35
N PRO A 213 -10.21 20.97 -23.25
CA PRO A 213 -9.68 19.65 -22.91
C PRO A 213 -8.78 19.63 -21.67
N GLU A 214 -7.92 20.65 -21.52
CA GLU A 214 -7.02 20.76 -20.36
C GLU A 214 -7.77 20.91 -19.03
N ARG A 215 -8.96 21.52 -19.04
CA ARG A 215 -9.82 21.61 -17.85
C ARG A 215 -10.35 20.23 -17.46
N VAL A 216 -10.77 19.43 -18.44
CA VAL A 216 -11.24 18.06 -18.17
C VAL A 216 -10.09 17.17 -17.68
N ARG A 217 -8.92 17.26 -18.31
CA ARG A 217 -7.70 16.56 -17.89
C ARG A 217 -7.29 16.94 -16.46
N ALA A 218 -7.34 18.22 -16.11
CA ALA A 218 -7.04 18.70 -14.76
C ALA A 218 -8.04 18.15 -13.72
N ALA A 219 -9.33 18.14 -14.03
CA ALA A 219 -10.35 17.56 -13.16
C ALA A 219 -10.11 16.06 -12.93
N LEU A 220 -9.81 15.30 -13.99
CA LEU A 220 -9.44 13.88 -13.91
C LEU A 220 -8.22 13.65 -13.02
N ARG A 221 -7.11 14.36 -13.27
CA ARG A 221 -5.88 14.23 -12.47
C ARG A 221 -6.10 14.59 -11.01
N SER A 222 -6.94 15.59 -10.71
CA SER A 222 -7.26 15.98 -9.33
C SER A 222 -8.06 14.91 -8.54
N LEU A 223 -8.58 13.90 -9.23
CA LEU A 223 -9.24 12.72 -8.66
C LEU A 223 -8.35 11.47 -8.76
N ALA A 224 -7.09 11.64 -9.17
CA ALA A 224 -6.16 10.58 -9.51
C ALA A 224 -6.68 9.62 -10.61
N PHE A 225 -7.46 10.15 -11.57
CA PHE A 225 -7.96 9.42 -12.73
C PHE A 225 -7.09 9.68 -13.97
N PHE A 226 -7.15 8.76 -14.93
CA PHE A 226 -6.35 8.76 -16.16
C PHE A 226 -7.24 9.11 -17.36
N PRO A 227 -6.96 10.21 -18.07
CA PRO A 227 -7.67 10.55 -19.30
C PRO A 227 -7.52 9.49 -20.39
N VAL A 228 -8.54 9.38 -21.25
CA VAL A 228 -8.50 8.55 -22.45
C VAL A 228 -8.57 9.45 -23.68
N SER A 229 -7.68 9.22 -24.64
CA SER A 229 -7.64 9.93 -25.92
C SER A 229 -7.65 8.94 -27.09
N ASP A 230 -8.06 9.41 -28.26
CA ASP A 230 -7.91 8.66 -29.52
C ASP A 230 -6.48 8.77 -30.08
N ASP A 231 -6.24 8.16 -31.24
CA ASP A 231 -4.95 8.16 -31.93
C ASP A 231 -4.51 9.56 -32.39
N ASP A 232 -5.46 10.50 -32.56
CA ASP A 232 -5.19 11.90 -32.88
C ASP A 232 -4.89 12.75 -31.61
N GLY A 233 -4.91 12.14 -30.43
CA GLY A 233 -4.72 12.82 -29.14
C GLY A 233 -5.96 13.60 -28.67
N ARG A 234 -7.12 13.40 -29.29
CA ARG A 234 -8.38 14.05 -28.89
C ARG A 234 -8.98 13.31 -27.71
N LEU A 235 -9.35 14.07 -26.68
CA LEU A 235 -9.99 13.54 -25.48
C LEU A 235 -11.31 12.85 -25.82
N GLN A 236 -11.48 11.64 -25.30
CA GLN A 236 -12.70 10.85 -25.42
C GLN A 236 -13.51 10.90 -24.12
N PRO A 237 -14.84 10.62 -24.14
CA PRO A 237 -15.69 10.68 -22.95
C PRO A 237 -15.49 9.47 -22.02
N TYR A 238 -14.24 9.04 -21.85
CA TYR A 238 -13.83 7.91 -21.04
C TYR A 238 -12.63 8.29 -20.16
N PHE A 239 -12.49 7.58 -19.06
CA PHE A 239 -11.32 7.64 -18.20
C PHE A 239 -11.07 6.29 -17.57
N ALA A 240 -9.84 6.08 -17.11
CA ALA A 240 -9.49 4.95 -16.24
C ALA A 240 -9.23 5.44 -14.82
N ALA A 241 -9.49 4.58 -13.84
CA ALA A 241 -9.19 4.78 -12.44
C ALA A 241 -8.74 3.47 -11.81
N PHE A 242 -8.17 3.51 -10.60
CA PHE A 242 -7.89 2.31 -9.84
C PHE A 242 -8.80 2.19 -8.64
N ARG A 243 -9.31 0.98 -8.43
CA ARG A 243 -9.91 0.56 -7.16
C ARG A 243 -8.97 -0.41 -6.45
N ASP A 244 -9.16 -0.53 -5.15
CA ASP A 244 -8.59 -1.64 -4.39
C ASP A 244 -9.50 -2.88 -4.46
N GLY A 245 -8.88 -4.05 -4.64
CA GLY A 245 -9.54 -5.34 -4.47
C GLY A 245 -9.88 -6.10 -5.74
N VAL A 246 -10.95 -6.89 -5.71
CA VAL A 246 -11.29 -7.81 -6.81
C VAL A 246 -12.42 -7.30 -7.69
N SER A 247 -12.50 -7.83 -8.92
CA SER A 247 -13.42 -7.43 -9.99
C SER A 247 -14.91 -7.74 -9.75
N LYS A 248 -15.42 -7.55 -8.53
CA LYS A 248 -16.85 -7.66 -8.18
C LYS A 248 -17.48 -6.27 -8.06
N GLY A 249 -18.70 -6.12 -8.57
CA GLY A 249 -19.49 -4.88 -8.43
C GLY A 249 -18.97 -3.71 -9.28
N GLN A 250 -18.34 -3.97 -10.43
CA GLN A 250 -17.67 -2.94 -11.23
C GLN A 250 -18.61 -1.79 -11.63
N ARG A 251 -19.88 -2.07 -11.95
CA ARG A 251 -20.86 -1.02 -12.30
C ARG A 251 -21.04 0.03 -11.20
N ASN A 252 -21.14 -0.38 -9.93
CA ASN A 252 -21.30 0.56 -8.83
C ASN A 252 -20.07 1.46 -8.67
N VAL A 253 -18.88 0.92 -8.93
CA VAL A 253 -17.63 1.67 -8.88
C VAL A 253 -17.51 2.63 -10.06
N GLU A 254 -17.86 2.16 -11.27
CA GLU A 254 -17.93 2.98 -12.48
C GLU A 254 -18.87 4.17 -12.30
N ASP A 255 -20.06 3.93 -11.73
CA ASP A 255 -21.07 4.96 -11.47
C ASP A 255 -20.60 5.96 -10.40
N GLY A 256 -19.98 5.47 -9.32
CA GLY A 256 -19.42 6.32 -8.27
C GLY A 256 -18.29 7.21 -8.78
N TYR A 257 -17.36 6.67 -9.57
CA TYR A 257 -16.29 7.46 -10.19
C TYR A 257 -16.83 8.45 -11.22
N ARG A 258 -17.82 8.06 -12.03
CA ARG A 258 -18.49 8.97 -12.96
C ARG A 258 -19.10 10.15 -12.22
N ALA A 259 -19.90 9.89 -11.18
CA ALA A 259 -20.53 10.94 -10.37
C ALA A 259 -19.51 11.88 -9.73
N ALA A 260 -18.39 11.35 -9.22
CA ALA A 260 -17.32 12.16 -8.64
C ALA A 260 -16.67 13.10 -9.67
N LEU A 261 -16.42 12.61 -10.89
CA LEU A 261 -15.87 13.41 -11.98
C LEU A 261 -16.85 14.48 -12.44
N GLU A 262 -18.12 14.12 -12.68
CA GLU A 262 -19.13 15.05 -13.18
C GLU A 262 -19.40 16.17 -12.16
N LEU A 263 -19.42 15.86 -10.87
CA LEU A 263 -19.51 16.86 -9.80
C LEU A 263 -18.32 17.84 -9.85
N ARG A 264 -17.10 17.33 -10.06
CA ARG A 264 -15.90 18.17 -10.17
C ARG A 264 -15.95 19.07 -11.40
N LEU A 265 -16.40 18.54 -12.53
CA LEU A 265 -16.50 19.27 -13.80
C LEU A 265 -17.58 20.36 -13.75
N ALA A 266 -18.70 20.10 -13.07
CA ALA A 266 -19.79 21.06 -12.87
C ALA A 266 -19.44 22.18 -11.90
N ALA A 267 -18.57 21.93 -10.92
CA ALA A 267 -18.15 22.92 -9.91
C ALA A 267 -16.99 23.83 -10.36
N SER A 268 -16.37 23.53 -11.50
CA SER A 268 -15.15 24.23 -11.99
C SER A 268 -15.45 25.32 -13.02
#